data_AF-A0AAU2AI47-F1
#
_entry.id   AF-A0AAU2AI47-F1
#
_cell.length_a   1.000
_cell.length_b   1.000
_cell.length_c   1.000
_cell.angle_alpha   90.00
_cell.angle_beta   90.00
_cell.angle_gamma   90.00
#
_symmetry.space_group_name_H-M   'P 1'
#
loop_
_entity.id
_entity.type
_entity.pdbx_description
1 polymer ?
#
loop_
_entity_poly.entity_id
_entity_poly.type
_entity_poly.pdbx_seq_one_letter_code
_entity_poly.pdbx_strand_id
1 'polypeptide(L)'
;MALSVVYAVDTGHVLGALALTGASAPTDAAALVGTELPLRVSLGADGTATLPVDARDLAVAVVDDEPGALAEPLAFAVEFGSDKKPRPKLLRLPSWTGGVEPTTDDLTITVPLPATAPTRVIALVADNQVTHLLAGEIPAGRNYVKLPVTLAGDTAYGVLVLVAGWAGLLERVDVA
;
A
#
# COMPACT_ATOMS: atom_id res chain seq x y z
N MET A 1 -15.32 -18.01 8.88
CA MET A 1 -13.90 -18.25 9.23
C MET A 1 -13.30 -16.90 9.59
N ALA A 2 -12.08 -16.83 10.13
CA ALA A 2 -11.39 -15.57 10.41
C ALA A 2 -10.11 -15.50 9.59
N LEU A 3 -9.75 -14.31 9.13
CA LEU A 3 -8.50 -14.04 8.43
C LEU A 3 -7.54 -13.32 9.38
N SER A 4 -6.25 -13.57 9.20
CA SER A 4 -5.21 -12.73 9.77
C SER A 4 -4.64 -11.85 8.68
N VAL A 5 -4.74 -10.54 8.84
CA VAL A 5 -4.27 -9.57 7.85
C VAL A 5 -3.06 -8.82 8.36
N VAL A 6 -2.13 -8.54 7.45
CA VAL A 6 -1.02 -7.61 7.66
C VAL A 6 -1.40 -6.31 6.99
N TYR A 7 -1.35 -5.20 7.73
CA TYR A 7 -1.76 -3.89 7.23
C TYR A 7 -0.73 -2.81 7.54
N ALA A 8 -0.69 -1.77 6.69
CA ALA A 8 0.14 -0.59 6.89
C ALA A 8 -0.48 0.33 7.95
N VAL A 9 0.26 0.65 9.01
CA VAL A 9 -0.28 1.37 10.17
C VAL A 9 -0.75 2.78 9.82
N ASP A 10 -0.01 3.48 8.97
CA ASP A 10 -0.25 4.88 8.62
C ASP A 10 -1.49 5.10 7.73
N THR A 11 -1.85 4.12 6.92
CA THR A 11 -2.92 4.24 5.90
C THR A 11 -4.02 3.19 6.05
N GLY A 12 -3.85 2.23 6.96
CA GLY A 12 -4.78 1.14 7.23
C GLY A 12 -4.86 0.06 6.15
N HIS A 13 -4.12 0.18 5.05
CA HIS A 13 -4.25 -0.72 3.89
C HIS A 13 -3.82 -2.14 4.23
N VAL A 14 -4.61 -3.13 3.84
CA VAL A 14 -4.21 -4.54 3.93
C VAL A 14 -3.22 -4.85 2.81
N LEU A 15 -2.03 -5.33 3.17
CA LEU A 15 -0.96 -5.69 2.23
C LEU A 15 -0.86 -7.20 2.01
N GLY A 16 -1.44 -7.98 2.92
CA GLY A 16 -1.53 -9.42 2.81
C GLY A 16 -2.58 -10.00 3.75
N ALA A 17 -3.16 -11.12 3.35
CA ALA A 17 -4.16 -11.84 4.14
C ALA A 17 -3.83 -13.33 4.19
N LEU A 18 -4.06 -13.94 5.35
CA LEU A 18 -3.77 -15.34 5.63
C LEU A 18 -5.06 -16.00 6.16
N ALA A 19 -5.50 -17.04 5.46
CA ALA A 19 -6.52 -17.95 5.96
C ALA A 19 -5.84 -19.12 6.68
N LEU A 20 -5.98 -19.17 7.99
CA LEU A 20 -5.37 -20.23 8.80
C LEU A 20 -6.38 -21.35 9.05
N THR A 21 -5.99 -22.56 8.67
CA THR A 21 -6.72 -23.81 8.94
C THR A 21 -6.09 -24.55 10.13
N GLY A 22 -5.83 -23.83 11.23
CA GLY A 22 -5.10 -24.40 12.37
C GLY A 22 -4.82 -23.40 13.50
N ALA A 23 -3.57 -23.40 14.00
CA ALA A 23 -3.14 -22.51 15.07
C ALA A 23 -3.37 -21.02 14.72
N SER A 24 -3.55 -20.19 15.74
CA SER A 24 -3.70 -18.75 15.62
C SER A 24 -2.50 -18.11 14.90
N ALA A 25 -2.71 -17.05 14.13
CA ALA A 25 -1.60 -16.31 13.54
C ALA A 25 -0.72 -15.72 14.66
N PRO A 26 0.60 -15.62 14.43
CA PRO A 26 1.45 -14.72 15.18
C PRO A 26 0.83 -13.32 15.23
N THR A 27 0.79 -12.72 16.41
CA THR A 27 0.35 -11.32 16.59
C THR A 27 1.43 -10.30 16.22
N ASP A 28 2.67 -10.77 16.10
CA ASP A 28 3.82 -9.97 15.68
C ASP A 28 3.91 -9.94 14.15
N ALA A 29 3.88 -8.74 13.57
CA ALA A 29 4.00 -8.53 12.13
C ALA A 29 5.34 -9.04 11.61
N ALA A 30 6.44 -8.85 12.35
CA ALA A 30 7.77 -9.31 11.95
C ALA A 30 7.82 -10.85 11.80
N ALA A 31 7.08 -11.57 12.65
CA ALA A 31 6.95 -13.02 12.56
C ALA A 31 6.13 -13.49 11.34
N LEU A 32 5.26 -12.64 10.78
CA LEU A 32 4.47 -12.93 9.58
C LEU A 32 5.16 -12.53 8.28
N VAL A 33 5.96 -11.47 8.30
CA VAL A 33 6.60 -10.93 7.09
C VAL A 33 8.07 -11.31 6.95
N GLY A 34 8.67 -11.94 7.96
CA GLY A 34 10.10 -12.26 7.93
C GLY A 34 10.95 -10.99 7.93
N THR A 35 11.99 -10.93 7.10
CA THR A 35 12.89 -9.77 7.05
C THR A 35 12.29 -8.53 6.37
N GLU A 36 11.10 -8.61 5.76
CA GLU A 36 10.24 -7.52 5.25
C GLU A 36 9.14 -8.12 4.38
N LEU A 37 7.99 -7.47 4.21
CA LEU A 37 6.95 -7.92 3.26
C LEU A 37 7.35 -7.49 1.83
N PRO A 38 7.82 -8.38 0.94
CA PRO A 38 8.32 -7.97 -0.36
C PRO A 38 7.17 -7.98 -1.36
N LEU A 39 6.58 -6.82 -1.61
CA LEU A 39 5.65 -6.65 -2.73
C LEU A 39 6.46 -6.62 -4.03
N ARG A 40 6.00 -7.31 -5.07
CA ARG A 40 6.76 -7.48 -6.31
C ARG A 40 5.98 -6.96 -7.50
N VAL A 41 6.67 -6.20 -8.34
CA VAL A 41 6.14 -5.70 -9.61
C VAL A 41 7.04 -6.18 -10.74
N SER A 42 6.45 -6.83 -11.75
CA SER A 42 7.17 -7.18 -12.96
C SER A 42 7.52 -5.92 -13.75
N LEU A 43 8.80 -5.72 -14.03
CA LEU A 43 9.31 -4.68 -14.91
C LEU A 43 9.53 -5.21 -16.34
N GLY A 44 8.84 -6.29 -16.73
CA GLY A 44 8.99 -6.89 -18.05
C GLY A 44 10.34 -7.60 -18.22
N ALA A 45 10.99 -7.40 -19.38
CA ALA A 45 12.31 -7.97 -19.65
C ALA A 45 13.40 -7.45 -18.69
N ASP A 46 13.15 -6.30 -18.07
CA ASP A 46 14.10 -5.58 -17.24
C ASP A 46 14.15 -6.14 -15.81
N GLY A 47 13.25 -7.04 -15.42
CA GLY A 47 13.32 -7.76 -14.15
C GLY A 47 12.07 -7.60 -13.28
N THR A 48 12.26 -7.56 -11.96
CA THR A 48 11.18 -7.46 -10.98
C THR A 48 11.62 -6.53 -9.87
N ALA A 49 10.90 -5.42 -9.71
CA ALA A 49 11.07 -4.53 -8.58
C ALA A 49 10.57 -5.23 -7.31
N THR A 50 11.37 -5.18 -6.25
CA THR A 50 10.95 -5.56 -4.91
C THR A 50 10.71 -4.29 -4.11
N LEU A 51 9.50 -4.15 -3.59
CA LEU A 51 9.03 -3.03 -2.78
C LEU A 51 8.94 -3.50 -1.33
N PRO A 52 10.02 -3.33 -0.55
CA PRO A 52 10.03 -3.71 0.85
C PRO A 52 9.11 -2.81 1.66
N VAL A 53 8.30 -3.40 2.53
CA VAL A 53 7.57 -2.68 3.57
C VAL A 53 8.12 -3.09 4.93
N ASP A 54 8.69 -2.12 5.64
CA ASP A 54 9.36 -2.31 6.92
C ASP A 54 8.36 -2.82 7.97
N ALA A 55 8.75 -3.85 8.72
CA ALA A 55 7.90 -4.46 9.74
C ALA A 55 7.43 -3.46 10.81
N ARG A 56 8.18 -2.37 11.07
CA ARG A 56 7.76 -1.32 12.02
C ARG A 56 6.56 -0.51 11.55
N ASP A 57 6.34 -0.46 10.24
CA ASP A 57 5.24 0.25 9.59
C ASP A 57 4.03 -0.69 9.37
N LEU A 58 4.13 -1.93 9.84
CA LEU A 58 3.13 -2.98 9.70
C LEU A 58 2.54 -3.37 11.05
N ALA A 59 1.28 -3.79 11.00
CA ALA A 59 0.62 -4.41 12.12
C ALA A 59 -0.26 -5.57 11.65
N VAL A 60 -0.71 -6.39 12.61
CA VAL A 60 -1.54 -7.57 12.36
C VAL A 60 -2.91 -7.37 12.98
N ALA A 61 -3.96 -7.78 12.27
CA ALA A 61 -5.31 -7.85 12.82
C ALA A 61 -5.96 -9.19 12.48
N VAL A 62 -6.77 -9.69 13.42
CA VAL A 62 -7.70 -10.79 13.15
C VAL A 62 -9.02 -10.17 12.75
N VAL A 63 -9.50 -10.54 11.58
CA VAL A 63 -10.74 -10.01 10.98
C VAL A 63 -11.66 -11.17 10.60
N ASP A 64 -12.94 -10.87 10.46
CA ASP A 64 -13.90 -11.80 9.87
C ASP A 64 -13.48 -12.12 8.43
N ASP A 65 -13.87 -13.30 7.96
CA ASP A 65 -13.66 -13.68 6.56
C ASP A 65 -14.41 -12.71 5.63
N GLU A 66 -13.63 -11.97 4.84
CA GLU A 66 -14.12 -10.95 3.93
C GLU A 66 -13.86 -11.42 2.48
N PRO A 67 -14.92 -11.60 1.67
CA PRO A 67 -14.78 -12.04 0.29
C PRO A 67 -13.81 -11.17 -0.52
N GLY A 68 -12.80 -11.81 -1.13
CA GLY A 68 -11.82 -11.14 -1.97
C GLY A 68 -10.60 -10.60 -1.22
N ALA A 69 -10.57 -10.55 0.11
CA ALA A 69 -9.41 -10.05 0.87
C ALA A 69 -8.13 -10.88 0.66
N LEU A 70 -8.26 -12.17 0.35
CA LEU A 70 -7.14 -13.04 -0.02
C LEU A 70 -6.62 -12.78 -1.44
N ALA A 71 -7.49 -12.39 -2.37
CA ALA A 71 -7.15 -12.21 -3.78
C ALA A 71 -6.66 -10.79 -4.07
N GLU A 72 -7.28 -9.80 -3.44
CA GLU A 72 -7.05 -8.37 -3.68
C GLU A 72 -6.89 -7.64 -2.34
N PRO A 73 -5.85 -7.96 -1.53
CA PRO A 73 -5.70 -7.35 -0.20
C PRO A 73 -5.68 -5.82 -0.23
N LEU A 74 -5.05 -5.23 -1.26
CA LEU A 74 -4.95 -3.76 -1.42
C LEU A 74 -6.30 -3.07 -1.64
N ALA A 75 -7.36 -3.81 -1.97
CA ALA A 75 -8.72 -3.28 -2.06
C ALA A 75 -9.40 -3.08 -0.69
N PHE A 76 -8.69 -3.34 0.41
CA PHE A 76 -9.24 -3.31 1.76
C PHE A 76 -8.38 -2.51 2.73
N ALA A 77 -9.04 -1.93 3.74
CA ALA A 77 -8.39 -1.33 4.90
C ALA A 77 -8.94 -1.89 6.21
N VAL A 78 -8.10 -1.84 7.23
CA VAL A 78 -8.48 -1.99 8.63
C VAL A 78 -9.07 -0.67 9.12
N GLU A 79 -10.31 -0.73 9.63
CA GLU A 79 -10.90 0.38 10.37
C GLU A 79 -10.66 0.24 11.87
N PHE A 80 -10.62 1.37 12.56
CA PHE A 80 -10.44 1.40 14.00
C PHE A 80 -11.73 1.78 14.73
N GLY A 81 -11.96 1.14 15.89
CA GLY A 81 -12.97 1.55 16.85
C GLY A 81 -12.57 2.85 17.55
N SER A 82 -13.50 3.42 18.33
CA SER A 82 -13.22 4.55 19.21
C SER A 82 -12.17 4.23 20.30
N ASP A 83 -11.97 2.94 20.58
CA ASP A 83 -10.95 2.40 21.47
C ASP A 83 -9.59 2.17 20.79
N LYS A 84 -9.43 2.63 19.54
CA LYS A 84 -8.25 2.43 18.69
C LYS A 84 -7.91 0.96 18.41
N LYS A 85 -8.85 0.04 18.60
CA LYS A 85 -8.66 -1.36 18.21
C LYS A 85 -9.12 -1.58 16.77
N PRO A 86 -8.46 -2.45 16.00
CA PRO A 86 -8.97 -2.92 14.73
C PRO A 86 -10.38 -3.47 14.87
N ARG A 87 -11.29 -3.03 14.00
CA ARG A 87 -12.61 -3.63 13.86
C ARG A 87 -12.47 -5.01 13.22
N PRO A 88 -13.37 -5.95 13.54
CA PRO A 88 -13.34 -7.27 12.95
C PRO A 88 -13.72 -7.26 11.45
N LYS A 89 -14.44 -6.24 10.97
CA LYS A 89 -14.81 -6.13 9.56
C LYS A 89 -13.83 -5.22 8.81
N LEU A 90 -13.39 -5.67 7.63
CA LEU A 90 -12.59 -4.85 6.72
C LEU A 90 -13.46 -3.85 5.97
N LEU A 91 -12.90 -2.68 5.68
CA LEU A 91 -13.50 -1.69 4.79
C LEU A 91 -13.02 -1.96 3.36
N ARG A 92 -13.95 -2.25 2.45
CA ARG A 92 -13.68 -2.27 1.00
C ARG A 92 -13.44 -0.83 0.55
N LEU A 93 -12.27 -0.58 -0.03
CA LEU A 93 -11.85 0.72 -0.50
C LEU A 93 -12.32 0.97 -1.94
N PRO A 94 -12.68 2.22 -2.31
CA PRO A 94 -12.94 2.58 -3.69
C PRO A 94 -11.73 2.33 -4.58
N SER A 95 -11.93 1.61 -5.68
CA SER A 95 -10.91 1.39 -6.69
C SER A 95 -10.66 2.66 -7.51
N TRP A 96 -9.44 2.82 -7.97
CA TRP A 96 -9.04 3.84 -8.93
C TRP A 96 -7.94 3.27 -9.81
N THR A 97 -7.70 3.90 -10.95
CA THR A 97 -6.66 3.53 -11.89
C THR A 97 -6.10 4.77 -12.55
N GLY A 98 -4.83 4.72 -12.95
CA GLY A 98 -4.10 5.90 -13.41
C GLY A 98 -3.87 6.90 -12.29
N GLY A 99 -3.24 8.03 -12.61
CA GLY A 99 -2.96 9.09 -11.63
C GLY A 99 -1.68 8.86 -10.82
N VAL A 100 -0.80 7.95 -11.25
CA VAL A 100 0.58 7.87 -10.78
C VAL A 100 1.48 8.31 -11.93
N GLU A 101 2.01 9.51 -11.82
CA GLU A 101 2.76 10.17 -12.89
C GLU A 101 4.18 10.47 -12.39
N PRO A 102 5.15 9.61 -12.70
CA PRO A 102 6.53 9.86 -12.33
C PRO A 102 7.20 10.81 -13.32
N THR A 103 8.11 11.62 -12.80
CA THR A 103 9.09 12.38 -13.57
C THR A 103 10.48 12.10 -12.98
N THR A 104 11.52 12.69 -13.55
CA THR A 104 12.88 12.58 -12.99
C THR A 104 13.02 13.22 -11.60
N ASP A 105 12.12 14.13 -11.23
CA ASP A 105 12.24 14.95 -10.01
C ASP A 105 11.07 14.77 -9.02
N ASP A 106 10.01 14.08 -9.42
CA ASP A 106 8.84 13.89 -8.59
C ASP A 106 7.99 12.68 -8.97
N LEU A 107 7.13 12.30 -8.04
CA LEU A 107 6.01 11.40 -8.24
C LEU A 107 4.73 12.18 -7.93
N THR A 108 3.91 12.41 -8.96
CA THR A 108 2.59 13.01 -8.78
C THR A 108 1.55 11.91 -8.61
N ILE A 109 0.78 11.99 -7.52
CA ILE A 109 -0.29 11.04 -7.18
C ILE A 109 -1.61 11.79 -7.19
N THR A 110 -2.57 11.35 -8.02
CA THR A 110 -3.87 11.96 -8.22
C THR A 110 -5.00 10.96 -8.01
N VAL A 111 -5.84 11.17 -7.01
CA VAL A 111 -7.04 10.37 -6.77
C VAL A 111 -8.27 10.95 -7.49
N PRO A 112 -9.32 10.13 -7.75
CA PRO A 112 -10.47 10.57 -8.54
C PRO A 112 -11.29 11.72 -7.95
N LEU A 113 -11.39 11.81 -6.62
CA LEU A 113 -12.20 12.83 -5.95
C LEU A 113 -11.34 13.66 -4.98
N PRO A 114 -11.63 14.96 -4.83
CA PRO A 114 -10.99 15.78 -3.81
C PRO A 114 -11.16 15.20 -2.41
N ALA A 115 -10.06 15.22 -1.65
CA ALA A 115 -10.04 14.83 -0.25
C ALA A 115 -10.92 15.79 0.58
N THR A 116 -11.78 15.24 1.43
CA THR A 116 -12.66 16.02 2.32
C THR A 116 -11.93 16.49 3.59
N ALA A 117 -10.79 15.87 3.90
CA ALA A 117 -9.88 16.18 4.98
C ALA A 117 -8.44 15.96 4.47
N PRO A 118 -7.41 16.42 5.19
CA PRO A 118 -6.04 16.04 4.87
C PRO A 118 -5.86 14.51 4.85
N THR A 119 -5.39 13.97 3.73
CA THR A 119 -5.33 12.51 3.48
C THR A 119 -3.89 12.04 3.32
N ARG A 120 -3.46 11.14 4.21
CA ARG A 120 -2.11 10.56 4.20
C ARG A 120 -1.84 9.76 2.92
N VAL A 121 -0.65 9.94 2.38
CA VAL A 121 -0.13 9.18 1.23
C VAL A 121 1.23 8.59 1.58
N ILE A 122 1.40 7.30 1.29
CA ILE A 122 2.68 6.62 1.28
C ILE A 122 2.90 6.06 -0.12
N ALA A 123 4.11 6.23 -0.65
CA ALA A 123 4.51 5.58 -1.88
C ALA A 123 5.89 4.93 -1.72
N LEU A 124 6.04 3.73 -2.27
CA LEU A 124 7.34 3.10 -2.48
C LEU A 124 7.59 3.08 -3.99
N VAL A 125 8.76 3.53 -4.41
CA VAL A 125 9.21 3.51 -5.80
C VAL A 125 10.51 2.73 -5.85
N ALA A 126 10.56 1.64 -6.61
CA ALA A 126 11.75 0.81 -6.68
C ALA A 126 12.05 0.38 -8.11
N ASP A 127 13.33 0.39 -8.45
CA ASP A 127 13.86 -0.39 -9.57
C ASP A 127 14.53 -1.66 -9.01
N ASN A 128 15.46 -2.26 -9.75
CA ASN A 128 16.19 -3.45 -9.31
C ASN A 128 17.38 -3.15 -8.37
N GLN A 129 17.66 -1.88 -8.05
CA GLN A 129 18.86 -1.43 -7.34
C GLN A 129 18.52 -0.53 -6.15
N VAL A 130 17.56 0.36 -6.31
CA VAL A 130 17.22 1.41 -5.34
C VAL A 130 15.73 1.36 -5.03
N THR A 131 15.39 1.60 -3.76
CA THR A 131 14.03 1.82 -3.29
C THR A 131 13.95 3.19 -2.62
N HIS A 132 12.93 3.96 -2.99
CA HIS A 132 12.57 5.23 -2.39
C HIS A 132 11.27 5.07 -1.60
N LEU A 133 11.30 5.44 -0.32
CA LEU A 133 10.10 5.60 0.51
C LEU A 133 9.72 7.08 0.54
N LEU A 134 8.52 7.37 0.07
CA LEU A 134 7.96 8.71 -0.01
C LEU A 134 6.72 8.79 0.88
N ALA A 135 6.59 9.88 1.63
CA ALA A 135 5.43 10.15 2.44
C ALA A 135 4.95 11.59 2.19
N GLY A 136 3.64 11.77 2.13
CA GLY A 136 3.04 13.08 1.98
C GLY A 136 1.56 13.07 2.34
N GLU A 137 0.88 14.11 1.89
CA GLU A 137 -0.52 14.31 2.21
C GLU A 137 -1.21 15.04 1.06
N ILE A 138 -2.43 14.61 0.72
CA ILE A 138 -3.33 15.35 -0.16
C ILE A 138 -4.10 16.33 0.72
N PRO A 139 -3.93 17.66 0.54
CA PRO A 139 -4.66 18.64 1.33
C PRO A 139 -6.17 18.57 1.09
N ALA A 140 -6.96 18.96 2.09
CA ALA A 140 -8.41 19.09 1.94
C ALA A 140 -8.77 19.99 0.75
N GLY A 141 -9.76 19.58 -0.03
CA GLY A 141 -10.20 20.27 -1.25
C GLY A 141 -9.30 20.05 -2.47
N ARG A 142 -8.20 19.31 -2.35
CA ARG A 142 -7.39 18.84 -3.48
C ARG A 142 -7.53 17.35 -3.67
N ASN A 143 -7.18 16.86 -4.85
CA ASN A 143 -7.19 15.45 -5.20
C ASN A 143 -5.80 14.93 -5.60
N TYR A 144 -4.73 15.70 -5.37
CA TYR A 144 -3.39 15.32 -5.75
C TYR A 144 -2.34 15.74 -4.72
N VAL A 145 -1.21 15.05 -4.74
CA VAL A 145 0.03 15.40 -4.04
C VAL A 145 1.22 15.20 -4.97
N LYS A 146 2.25 16.03 -4.80
CA LYS A 146 3.52 15.92 -5.52
C LYS A 146 4.61 15.55 -4.53
N LEU A 147 5.20 14.37 -4.68
CA LEU A 147 6.23 13.85 -3.79
C LEU A 147 7.60 13.98 -4.45
N PRO A 148 8.57 14.71 -3.87
CA PRO A 148 9.88 14.87 -4.47
C PRO A 148 10.66 13.55 -4.44
N VAL A 149 11.24 13.16 -5.57
CA VAL A 149 12.08 11.97 -5.70
C VAL A 149 12.98 12.11 -6.92
N THR A 150 14.22 11.63 -6.85
CA THR A 150 15.10 11.63 -8.03
C THR A 150 15.07 10.26 -8.69
N LEU A 151 14.52 10.19 -9.89
CA LEU A 151 14.41 8.97 -10.69
C LEU A 151 15.27 9.09 -11.96
N ALA A 152 15.76 7.95 -12.45
CA ALA A 152 16.45 7.91 -13.73
C ALA A 152 15.42 7.99 -14.87
N GLY A 153 15.67 8.86 -15.84
CA GLY A 153 14.90 8.90 -17.09
C GLY A 153 15.06 7.61 -17.91
N ASP A 154 14.11 7.36 -18.82
CA ASP A 154 14.06 6.16 -19.66
C ASP A 154 14.10 4.83 -18.87
N THR A 155 13.66 4.86 -17.61
CA THR A 155 13.72 3.71 -16.68
C THR A 155 12.33 3.33 -16.19
N ALA A 156 12.09 2.02 -16.10
CA ALA A 156 10.86 1.47 -15.53
C ALA A 156 11.01 1.24 -14.02
N TYR A 157 9.99 1.64 -13.26
CA TYR A 157 9.92 1.46 -11.82
C TYR A 157 8.67 0.67 -11.43
N GLY A 158 8.79 -0.11 -10.36
CA GLY A 158 7.65 -0.63 -9.63
C GLY A 158 7.22 0.39 -8.59
N VAL A 159 5.92 0.63 -8.48
CA VAL A 159 5.36 1.58 -7.53
C VAL A 159 4.27 0.93 -6.71
N LEU A 160 4.35 1.07 -5.38
CA LEU A 160 3.24 0.89 -4.46
C LEU A 160 2.74 2.27 -4.04
N VAL A 161 1.46 2.56 -4.21
CA VAL A 161 0.81 3.78 -3.70
C VAL A 161 -0.30 3.41 -2.73
N LEU A 162 -0.24 3.96 -1.52
CA LEU A 162 -1.24 3.83 -0.46
C LEU A 162 -1.79 5.22 -0.12
N VAL A 163 -3.00 5.53 -0.57
CA VAL A 163 -3.71 6.77 -0.23
C VAL A 163 -4.84 6.42 0.73
N ALA A 164 -4.81 6.94 1.96
CA ALA A 164 -5.85 6.61 2.94
C ALA A 164 -7.26 6.84 2.38
N GLY A 165 -8.11 5.82 2.45
CA GLY A 165 -9.48 5.85 1.93
C GLY A 165 -9.65 5.48 0.45
N TRP A 166 -8.59 5.09 -0.26
CA TRP A 166 -8.63 4.57 -1.63
C TRP A 166 -7.91 3.23 -1.71
N ALA A 167 -8.27 2.37 -2.66
CA ALA A 167 -7.57 1.10 -2.85
C ALA A 167 -6.08 1.36 -3.13
N GLY A 168 -5.19 0.50 -2.61
CA GLY A 168 -3.78 0.58 -2.91
C GLY A 168 -3.51 0.24 -4.38
N LEU A 169 -2.57 0.96 -5.00
CA LEU A 169 -2.09 0.66 -6.34
C LEU A 169 -0.72 0.00 -6.28
N LEU A 170 -0.56 -1.04 -7.08
CA LEU A 170 0.71 -1.72 -7.28
C LEU A 170 0.91 -1.89 -8.78
N GLU A 171 1.79 -1.08 -9.38
CA GLU A 171 1.93 -1.01 -10.83
C GLU A 171 3.36 -0.72 -11.29
N ARG A 172 3.60 -0.96 -12.59
CA ARG A 172 4.80 -0.52 -13.30
C ARG A 172 4.53 0.87 -13.87
N VAL A 173 5.48 1.77 -13.73
CA VAL A 173 5.49 3.08 -14.38
C VAL A 173 6.80 3.27 -15.14
N ASP A 174 6.75 4.05 -16.22
CA ASP A 174 7.93 4.41 -17.01
C ASP A 174 8.21 5.91 -16.82
N VAL A 175 9.47 6.27 -16.58
CA VAL A 175 9.91 7.67 -16.46
C VAL A 175 10.37 8.16 -17.82
N ALA A 176 9.74 9.23 -18.32
CA ALA A 176 10.09 9.89 -19.58
C ALA A 176 11.31 10.81 -19.45
#